data_AF-A0AA96SEW6-F1
#
_entry.id   AF-A0AA96SEW6-F1
#
_cell.length_a   1.000
_cell.length_b   1.000
_cell.length_c   1.000
_cell.angle_alpha   90.00
_cell.angle_beta   90.00
_cell.angle_gamma   90.00
#
_symmetry.space_group_name_H-M   'P 1'
#
loop_
_entity.id
_entity.type
_entity.pdbx_description
1 polymer ?
#
loop_
_entity_poly.entity_id
_entity_poly.type
_entity_poly.pdbx_seq_one_letter_code
_entity_poly.pdbx_strand_id
1 'polypeptide(L)'
;MESCLINEVEKVLTDYIEQTGKYDGLIYMMFWKKDNKITPLYIGKSEKYGKSGGDLSINIKNIGQNKTNFCRWGYNYAYHIGDLSAVVCLGHPEIKILNKYSKLVALIFENYPVEEPVLKAPVCFWIKAWSKKDIGVWREFD
;
A
#
# COMPACT_ATOMS: atom_id res chain seq x y z
N MET A 1 -7.42 1.79 -9.70
CA MET A 1 -6.56 1.40 -8.57
C MET A 1 -6.77 -0.05 -8.21
N GLU A 2 -8.01 -0.44 -7.85
CA GLU A 2 -8.25 -1.79 -7.31
C GLU A 2 -7.87 -2.92 -8.25
N SER A 3 -8.29 -2.86 -9.52
CA SER A 3 -7.94 -3.91 -10.50
C SER A 3 -6.42 -4.05 -10.71
N CYS A 4 -5.67 -2.94 -10.71
CA CYS A 4 -4.21 -3.00 -10.81
C CYS A 4 -3.59 -3.70 -9.59
N LEU A 5 -4.10 -3.41 -8.38
CA LEU A 5 -3.64 -4.05 -7.17
C LEU A 5 -3.95 -5.54 -7.18
N ILE A 6 -5.18 -5.92 -7.52
CA ILE A 6 -5.59 -7.33 -7.62
C ILE A 6 -4.69 -8.06 -8.63
N ASN A 7 -4.48 -7.49 -9.81
CA ASN A 7 -3.65 -8.12 -10.85
C ASN A 7 -2.21 -8.38 -10.39
N GLU A 8 -1.59 -7.46 -9.64
CA GLU A 8 -0.25 -7.69 -9.10
C GLU A 8 -0.25 -8.72 -7.97
N VAL A 9 -1.27 -8.70 -7.10
CA VAL A 9 -1.41 -9.68 -6.02
C VAL A 9 -1.60 -11.09 -6.57
N GLU A 10 -2.42 -11.25 -7.63
CA GLU A 10 -2.64 -12.53 -8.29
C GLU A 10 -1.35 -13.14 -8.82
N LYS A 11 -0.39 -12.34 -9.32
CA LYS A 11 0.93 -12.88 -9.73
C LYS A 11 1.67 -13.55 -8.58
N VAL A 12 1.62 -12.94 -7.39
CA VAL A 12 2.28 -13.48 -6.19
C VAL A 12 1.52 -14.70 -5.65
N LEU A 13 0.19 -14.70 -5.75
CA LEU A 13 -0.65 -15.83 -5.38
C LEU A 13 -0.41 -17.04 -6.29
N THR A 14 -0.43 -16.85 -7.62
CA THR A 14 -0.09 -17.87 -8.59
C THR A 14 1.30 -18.44 -8.33
N ASP A 15 2.30 -17.58 -8.12
CA ASP A 15 3.66 -18.02 -7.80
C ASP A 15 3.77 -18.81 -6.49
N TYR A 16 2.95 -18.49 -5.49
CA TYR A 16 2.86 -19.28 -4.26
C TYR A 16 2.24 -20.66 -4.51
N ILE A 17 1.15 -20.74 -5.27
CA ILE A 17 0.43 -21.99 -5.57
C ILE A 17 1.30 -22.91 -6.44
N GLU A 18 1.93 -22.36 -7.48
CA GLU A 18 2.78 -23.08 -8.42
C GLU A 18 4.20 -23.32 -7.91
N GLN A 19 4.57 -22.71 -6.77
CA GLN A 19 5.89 -22.83 -6.14
C GLN A 19 7.07 -22.44 -7.05
N THR A 20 6.87 -21.46 -7.96
CA THR A 20 7.93 -21.10 -8.92
C THR A 20 9.06 -20.26 -8.29
N GLY A 21 8.81 -19.65 -7.13
CA GLY A 21 9.79 -18.84 -6.40
C GLY A 21 10.15 -17.52 -7.11
N LYS A 22 9.28 -17.04 -8.00
CA LYS A 22 9.57 -15.90 -8.88
C LYS A 22 9.45 -14.54 -8.20
N TYR A 23 8.43 -14.36 -7.35
CA TYR A 23 8.16 -13.10 -6.68
C TYR A 23 8.43 -13.26 -5.19
N ASP A 24 8.83 -12.20 -4.48
CA ASP A 24 8.95 -12.25 -3.01
C ASP A 24 7.83 -11.46 -2.32
N GLY A 25 7.11 -10.61 -3.05
CA GLY A 25 6.06 -9.76 -2.49
C GLY A 25 5.59 -8.67 -3.46
N LEU A 26 5.02 -7.61 -2.89
CA LEU A 26 4.41 -6.47 -3.59
C LEU A 26 4.96 -5.14 -3.11
N ILE A 27 5.58 -4.37 -3.99
CA ILE A 27 6.09 -3.03 -3.69
C ILE A 27 5.11 -2.03 -4.26
N TYR A 28 4.86 -0.96 -3.52
CA TYR A 28 3.88 0.02 -3.90
C TYR A 28 4.31 1.42 -3.49
N MET A 29 3.82 2.40 -4.24
CA MET A 29 4.16 3.79 -4.07
C MET A 29 2.93 4.68 -4.28
N MET A 30 2.73 5.62 -3.36
CA MET A 30 1.94 6.82 -3.62
C MET A 30 2.87 7.92 -4.11
N PHE A 31 2.46 8.68 -5.12
CA PHE A 31 3.28 9.73 -5.70
C PHE A 31 2.44 10.83 -6.31
N TRP A 32 3.03 12.02 -6.42
CA TRP A 32 2.55 13.05 -7.34
C TRP A 32 3.24 12.91 -8.69
N LYS A 33 2.50 13.21 -9.75
CA LYS A 33 3.02 13.31 -11.12
C LYS A 33 2.74 14.71 -11.66
N LYS A 34 3.81 15.44 -11.99
CA LYS A 34 3.74 16.77 -12.61
C LYS A 34 4.85 16.90 -13.66
N ASP A 35 4.51 17.32 -14.88
CA ASP A 35 5.49 17.57 -15.96
C ASP A 35 6.48 16.41 -16.18
N ASN A 36 5.97 15.16 -16.20
CA ASN A 36 6.74 13.92 -16.26
C ASN A 36 7.72 13.66 -15.10
N LYS A 37 7.72 14.50 -14.06
CA LYS A 37 8.43 14.26 -12.81
C LYS A 37 7.54 13.50 -11.83
N ILE A 38 8.12 12.48 -11.20
CA ILE A 38 7.50 11.69 -10.14
C ILE A 38 8.09 12.15 -8.80
N THR A 39 7.22 12.52 -7.86
CA THR A 39 7.61 12.82 -6.49
C THR A 39 6.99 11.76 -5.56
N PRO A 40 7.80 10.85 -5.00
CA PRO A 40 7.32 9.84 -4.06
C PRO A 40 6.74 10.51 -2.80
N LEU A 41 5.57 10.05 -2.37
CA LEU A 41 4.92 10.47 -1.13
C LEU A 41 5.02 9.39 -0.05
N TYR A 42 4.92 8.13 -0.47
CA TYR A 42 5.00 6.98 0.39
C TYR A 42 5.48 5.78 -0.43
N ILE A 43 6.40 4.98 0.11
CA ILE A 43 6.83 3.71 -0.46
C ILE A 43 6.64 2.64 0.61
N GLY A 44 6.02 1.53 0.23
CA GLY A 44 5.80 0.41 1.13
C GLY A 44 5.93 -0.92 0.42
N LYS A 45 5.93 -1.98 1.24
CA LYS A 45 6.01 -3.35 0.77
C LYS A 45 5.08 -4.28 1.53
N SER A 46 4.68 -5.37 0.87
CA SER A 46 4.04 -6.51 1.50
C SER A 46 4.75 -7.79 1.06
N GLU A 47 5.32 -8.52 2.01
CA GLU A 47 5.95 -9.81 1.76
C GLU A 47 4.93 -10.88 1.36
N LYS A 48 5.36 -11.85 0.54
CA LYS A 48 4.58 -13.05 0.18
C LYS A 48 4.23 -13.85 1.43
N TYR A 49 5.21 -14.07 2.29
CA TYR A 49 5.05 -14.87 3.50
C TYR A 49 4.73 -14.00 4.71
N GLY A 50 3.99 -14.58 5.66
CA GLY A 50 3.73 -13.96 6.96
C GLY A 50 4.99 -13.84 7.82
N LYS A 51 4.86 -13.23 9.00
CA LYS A 51 5.99 -13.02 9.94
C LYS A 51 6.72 -14.31 10.34
N SER A 52 6.02 -15.45 10.35
CA SER A 52 6.59 -16.77 10.67
C SER A 52 7.24 -17.47 9.47
N GLY A 53 7.19 -16.88 8.27
CA GLY A 53 7.86 -17.39 7.07
C GLY A 53 7.23 -18.63 6.41
N GLY A 54 6.26 -19.30 7.06
CA GLY A 54 5.64 -20.53 6.54
C GLY A 54 4.44 -20.29 5.62
N ASP A 55 3.48 -19.50 6.08
CA ASP A 55 2.20 -19.34 5.39
C ASP A 55 2.14 -18.09 4.50
N LEU A 56 1.31 -18.15 3.46
CA LEU A 56 0.93 -16.99 2.65
C LEU A 56 0.40 -15.87 3.56
N SER A 57 0.94 -14.67 3.36
CA SER A 57 0.58 -13.45 4.07
C SER A 57 -0.93 -13.20 3.98
N ILE A 58 -1.56 -12.87 5.11
CA ILE A 58 -2.99 -12.52 5.19
C ILE A 58 -3.33 -11.24 4.39
N ASN A 59 -2.30 -10.48 3.99
CA ASN A 59 -2.43 -9.30 3.13
C ASN A 59 -2.59 -9.66 1.65
N ILE A 60 -2.22 -10.88 1.27
CA ILE A 60 -2.25 -11.41 -0.10
C ILE A 60 -3.36 -12.46 -0.23
N LYS A 61 -3.55 -13.28 0.81
CA LYS A 61 -4.57 -14.32 0.84
C LYS A 61 -5.98 -13.75 0.61
N ASN A 62 -6.73 -14.40 -0.28
CA ASN A 62 -8.13 -14.09 -0.61
C ASN A 62 -8.40 -12.65 -1.07
N ILE A 63 -7.46 -12.01 -1.77
CA ILE A 63 -7.58 -10.60 -2.17
C ILE A 63 -8.84 -10.28 -2.99
N GLY A 64 -9.32 -11.22 -3.81
CA GLY A 64 -10.54 -11.05 -4.63
C GLY A 64 -11.83 -10.96 -3.81
N GLN A 65 -11.83 -11.49 -2.58
CA GLN A 65 -13.01 -11.53 -1.70
C GLN A 65 -12.83 -10.71 -0.42
N ASN A 66 -11.58 -10.44 -0.01
CA ASN A 66 -11.26 -9.77 1.24
C ASN A 66 -10.50 -8.45 0.99
N LYS A 67 -11.29 -7.37 0.81
CA LYS A 67 -10.78 -6.00 0.69
C LYS A 67 -10.42 -5.37 2.05
N THR A 68 -10.59 -6.08 3.16
CA THR A 68 -10.31 -5.55 4.51
C THR A 68 -8.82 -5.37 4.76
N ASN A 69 -7.97 -6.21 4.16
CA ASN A 69 -6.50 -6.12 4.30
C ASN A 69 -5.84 -5.51 3.06
N PHE A 70 -6.37 -5.83 1.87
CA PHE A 70 -6.04 -5.25 0.56
C PHE A 70 -4.55 -4.94 0.31
N CYS A 71 -3.65 -5.92 0.45
CA CYS A 71 -2.20 -5.70 0.35
C CYS A 71 -1.70 -4.54 1.24
N ARG A 72 -2.15 -4.52 2.49
CA ARG A 72 -1.95 -3.46 3.48
C ARG A 72 -2.72 -2.14 3.23
N TRP A 73 -3.44 -2.00 2.12
CA TRP A 73 -4.25 -0.84 1.77
C TRP A 73 -5.72 -0.95 2.17
N GLY A 74 -6.08 -1.90 3.03
CA GLY A 74 -7.46 -2.09 3.46
C GLY A 74 -8.04 -0.94 4.31
N TYR A 75 -9.35 -1.02 4.52
CA TYR A 75 -10.15 -0.01 5.23
C TYR A 75 -10.16 -0.16 6.75
N ASN A 76 -9.68 -1.28 7.29
CA ASN A 76 -9.65 -1.50 8.73
C ASN A 76 -8.47 -0.75 9.38
N TYR A 77 -8.53 -0.53 10.69
CA TYR A 77 -7.40 0.00 11.45
C TYR A 77 -6.19 -0.94 11.35
N ALA A 78 -4.99 -0.37 11.47
CA ALA A 78 -3.70 -0.99 11.20
C ALA A 78 -3.36 -1.22 9.70
N TYR A 79 -4.19 -0.69 8.80
CA TYR A 79 -3.98 -0.64 7.35
C TYR A 79 -3.95 0.79 6.82
N HIS A 80 -3.35 1.00 5.64
CA HIS A 80 -3.02 2.33 5.13
C HIS A 80 -4.25 3.21 4.92
N ILE A 81 -5.32 2.72 4.29
CA ILE A 81 -6.51 3.55 4.05
C ILE A 81 -7.26 3.79 5.35
N GLY A 82 -7.48 2.75 6.17
CA GLY A 82 -8.20 2.89 7.43
C GLY A 82 -7.49 3.81 8.44
N ASP A 83 -6.17 3.71 8.57
CA ASP A 83 -5.42 4.59 9.47
C ASP A 83 -5.29 6.01 8.90
N LEU A 84 -5.25 6.18 7.57
CA LEU A 84 -5.25 7.50 6.95
C LEU A 84 -6.62 8.18 7.15
N SER A 85 -7.72 7.46 6.94
CA SER A 85 -9.07 8.01 7.15
C SER A 85 -9.29 8.40 8.62
N ALA A 86 -8.71 7.65 9.56
CA ALA A 86 -8.78 7.97 10.99
C ALA A 86 -8.21 9.35 11.34
N VAL A 87 -7.20 9.82 10.60
CA VAL A 87 -6.58 11.14 10.81
C VAL A 87 -7.27 12.22 9.99
N VAL A 88 -7.81 11.86 8.82
CA VAL A 88 -8.36 12.81 7.84
C VAL A 88 -9.84 13.13 8.08
N CYS A 89 -10.64 12.12 8.46
CA CYS A 89 -12.09 12.23 8.56
C CYS A 89 -12.55 12.39 10.01
N LEU A 90 -13.67 13.09 10.20
CA LEU A 90 -14.36 13.14 11.50
C LEU A 90 -15.04 11.80 11.84
N GLY A 91 -15.33 11.58 13.13
CA GLY A 91 -16.14 10.44 13.61
C GLY A 91 -15.35 9.18 14.00
N HIS A 92 -14.02 9.16 13.86
CA HIS A 92 -13.18 8.07 14.34
C HIS A 92 -12.92 8.19 15.87
N PRO A 93 -12.88 7.08 16.63
CA PRO A 93 -12.52 7.11 18.05
C PRO A 93 -11.08 7.62 18.23
N GLU A 94 -10.83 8.47 19.23
CA GLU A 94 -9.49 9.06 19.47
C GLU A 94 -8.37 8.01 19.59
N ILE A 95 -8.65 6.87 20.24
CA ILE A 95 -7.70 5.76 20.39
C ILE A 95 -7.26 5.13 19.05
N LYS A 96 -8.02 5.38 17.97
CA LYS A 96 -7.73 4.88 16.63
C LYS A 96 -6.98 5.90 15.77
N ILE A 97 -6.85 7.14 16.21
CA ILE A 97 -6.15 8.21 15.49
C ILE A 97 -4.64 8.08 15.80
N LEU A 98 -3.89 7.48 14.88
CA LEU A 98 -2.46 7.21 15.07
C LEU A 98 -1.59 8.31 14.45
N ASN A 99 -0.66 8.85 15.24
CA ASN A 99 0.25 9.93 14.81
C ASN A 99 1.19 9.56 13.64
N LYS A 100 1.34 8.27 13.31
CA LYS A 100 2.23 7.82 12.23
C LYS A 100 1.86 8.36 10.84
N TYR A 101 0.59 8.74 10.63
CA TYR A 101 0.13 9.29 9.35
C TYR A 101 0.03 10.82 9.32
N SER A 102 0.20 11.52 10.45
CA SER A 102 0.00 12.97 10.52
C SER A 102 0.87 13.74 9.53
N LYS A 103 2.12 13.32 9.31
CA LYS A 103 3.01 13.94 8.32
C LYS A 103 2.54 13.71 6.88
N LEU A 104 2.08 12.51 6.56
CA LEU A 104 1.59 12.18 5.22
C LEU A 104 0.28 12.92 4.93
N VAL A 105 -0.61 13.04 5.93
CA VAL A 105 -1.85 13.80 5.83
C VAL A 105 -1.57 15.28 5.62
N ALA A 106 -0.69 15.87 6.43
CA ALA A 106 -0.25 17.27 6.28
C ALA A 106 0.30 17.57 4.89
N LEU A 107 0.96 16.60 4.26
CA LEU A 107 1.51 16.73 2.92
C LEU A 107 0.44 16.66 1.83
N ILE A 108 -0.57 15.80 2.00
CA ILE A 108 -1.51 15.44 0.92
C ILE A 108 -2.82 16.24 0.97
N PHE A 109 -3.32 16.62 2.14
CA PHE A 109 -4.63 17.23 2.31
C PHE A 109 -4.55 18.71 2.68
N GLU A 110 -5.46 19.52 2.14
CA GLU A 110 -5.53 20.96 2.42
C GLU A 110 -5.88 21.23 3.88
N ASN A 111 -6.91 20.57 4.39
CA ASN A 111 -7.42 20.69 5.76
C ASN A 111 -7.79 19.30 6.31
N TYR A 112 -7.59 19.10 7.61
CA TYR A 112 -7.94 17.88 8.33
C TYR A 112 -7.91 18.13 9.86
N PRO A 113 -8.73 17.42 10.66
CA PRO A 113 -9.78 16.50 10.22
C PRO A 113 -11.03 17.26 9.73
N VAL A 114 -11.70 16.75 8.69
CA VAL A 114 -12.90 17.36 8.07
C VAL A 114 -13.88 16.28 7.59
N GLU A 115 -15.16 16.64 7.36
CA GLU A 115 -16.14 15.71 6.77
C GLU A 115 -15.83 15.41 5.29
N GLU A 116 -15.44 16.44 4.54
CA GLU A 116 -15.16 16.36 3.11
C GLU A 116 -13.68 16.72 2.83
N PRO A 117 -12.76 15.74 2.84
CA PRO A 117 -11.34 16.03 2.69
C PRO A 117 -10.95 16.35 1.25
N VAL A 118 -10.14 17.40 1.09
CA VAL A 118 -9.64 17.88 -0.21
C VAL A 118 -8.14 17.62 -0.34
N LEU A 119 -7.74 17.00 -1.46
CA LEU A 119 -6.35 16.78 -1.80
C LEU A 119 -5.71 18.06 -2.36
N LYS A 120 -4.48 18.39 -1.93
CA LYS A 120 -3.69 19.50 -2.49
C LYS A 120 -3.33 19.30 -3.98
N ALA A 121 -3.23 18.05 -4.40
CA ALA A 121 -2.96 17.64 -5.77
C ALA A 121 -3.39 16.18 -5.99
N PRO A 122 -3.68 15.77 -7.24
CA PRO A 122 -4.00 14.37 -7.55
C PRO A 122 -2.89 13.42 -7.09
N VAL A 123 -3.24 12.47 -6.24
CA VAL A 123 -2.32 11.43 -5.78
C VAL A 123 -2.46 10.19 -6.66
N CYS A 124 -1.34 9.77 -7.25
CA CYS A 124 -1.26 8.55 -8.03
C CYS A 124 -0.80 7.38 -7.16
N PHE A 125 -1.18 6.17 -7.55
CA PHE A 125 -0.78 4.92 -6.91
C PHE A 125 -0.21 3.95 -7.92
N TRP A 126 0.93 3.35 -7.58
CA TRP A 126 1.59 2.32 -8.36
C TRP A 126 1.91 1.13 -7.45
N ILE A 127 1.82 -0.07 -8.01
CA ILE A 127 2.13 -1.33 -7.34
C ILE A 127 2.73 -2.30 -8.35
N LYS A 128 3.62 -3.18 -7.88
CA LYS A 128 4.23 -4.24 -8.67
C LYS A 128 4.56 -5.46 -7.80
N ALA A 129 4.30 -6.65 -8.30
CA ALA A 129 4.89 -7.88 -7.76
C ALA A 129 6.41 -7.86 -8.02
N TRP A 130 7.22 -7.78 -6.96
CA TRP A 130 8.68 -7.69 -7.13
C TRP A 130 9.32 -9.07 -7.16
N SER A 131 10.33 -9.19 -8.01
CA SER A 131 11.20 -10.36 -8.13
C SER A 131 12.61 -10.00 -7.67
N LYS A 132 13.41 -10.99 -7.25
CA LYS A 132 14.85 -10.82 -6.98
C LYS A 132 15.65 -10.32 -8.18
N LYS A 133 15.10 -10.48 -9.39
CA LYS A 133 15.70 -9.99 -10.64
C LYS A 133 15.39 -8.52 -10.93
N ASP A 134 14.52 -7.90 -10.13
CA ASP A 134 14.22 -6.48 -10.28
C ASP A 134 15.37 -5.65 -9.71
N ILE A 135 15.91 -4.77 -10.54
CA ILE A 135 17.01 -3.88 -10.17
C ILE A 135 16.46 -2.73 -9.33
N GLY A 136 17.08 -2.50 -8.17
CA GLY A 136 16.75 -1.38 -7.30
C GLY A 136 17.22 -0.04 -7.87
N VAL A 137 16.83 1.06 -7.20
CA VAL A 137 17.36 2.39 -7.55
C VAL A 137 18.82 2.57 -7.11
N TRP A 138 19.33 1.68 -6.27
CA TRP A 138 20.69 1.71 -5.72
C TRP A 138 21.50 0.56 -6.32
N ARG A 139 22.32 0.89 -7.33
CA ARG A 139 23.14 -0.09 -8.07
C ARG A 139 24.25 -0.71 -7.22
N GLU A 140 24.60 -0.07 -6.11
CA GLU A 140 25.64 -0.55 -5.18
C GLU A 140 25.21 -1.74 -4.30
N PHE A 141 23.93 -2.11 -4.32
CA PHE A 141 23.38 -3.25 -3.57
C PHE A 141 22.93 -4.40 -4.49
N ASP A 142 23.31 -4.37 -5.77
CA ASP A 142 23.11 -5.45 -6.74
C ASP A 142 24.17 -6.56 -6.59
#